data_AF-A0A8X8I8Y0-F1
#
_entry.id   AF-A0A8X8I8Y0-F1
#
_cell.length_a   1.000
_cell.length_b   1.000
_cell.length_c   1.000
_cell.angle_alpha   90.00
_cell.angle_beta   90.00
_cell.angle_gamma   90.00
#
_symmetry.space_group_name_H-M   'P 1'
#
loop_
_entity.id
_entity.type
_entity.pdbx_description
1 polymer ?
#
loop_
_entity_poly.entity_id
_entity_poly.type
_entity_poly.pdbx_seq_one_letter_code
_entity_poly.pdbx_strand_id
1 'polypeptide(L)'
;MSEMTLITKRYSDIVDFTSRVNKSVIVFKKKSLLADKTNKEKYPKLDVSDDEINTAKKDLLQSLSDLESLAKDTEYNSKLIGLSESSALQNMVLRNDTDRKEIEVIVQLLKENKPLTKANFLMLDKIIAILDSERNLLFRKMRTARG
;
A
#
# COMPACT_ATOMS: atom_id res chain seq x y z
N MET A 1 -28.89 -1.87 -0.42
CA MET A 1 -27.89 -1.04 -1.15
C MET A 1 -27.89 -1.47 -2.60
N SER A 2 -27.87 -0.54 -3.55
CA SER A 2 -27.68 -0.88 -4.97
C SER A 2 -26.27 -1.42 -5.20
N GLU A 3 -26.12 -2.39 -6.10
CA GLU A 3 -24.83 -2.92 -6.55
C GLU A 3 -23.87 -1.80 -6.97
N MET A 4 -24.40 -0.75 -7.60
CA MET A 4 -23.63 0.41 -8.03
C MET A 4 -23.10 1.24 -6.85
N THR A 5 -23.87 1.39 -5.78
CA THR A 5 -23.42 2.07 -4.55
C THR A 5 -22.27 1.30 -3.90
N LEU A 6 -22.34 -0.02 -3.92
CA LEU A 6 -21.30 -0.89 -3.37
C LEU A 6 -20.01 -0.80 -4.21
N ILE A 7 -20.11 -0.90 -5.55
CA ILE A 7 -18.94 -0.78 -6.44
C ILE A 7 -18.28 0.59 -6.29
N THR A 8 -19.06 1.67 -6.22
CA THR A 8 -18.53 3.04 -6.05
C THR A 8 -17.77 3.18 -4.73
N LYS A 9 -18.32 2.65 -3.63
CA LYS A 9 -17.64 2.65 -2.33
C LYS A 9 -16.33 1.87 -2.37
N ARG A 10 -16.34 0.65 -2.94
CA ARG A 10 -15.13 -0.17 -3.09
C ARG A 10 -14.05 0.52 -3.90
N TYR A 11 -14.44 1.19 -4.99
CA TYR A 11 -13.50 1.95 -5.82
C TYR A 11 -12.84 3.08 -5.04
N SER A 12 -13.63 3.86 -4.28
CA SER A 12 -13.10 4.93 -3.44
C SER A 12 -12.12 4.40 -2.40
N ASP A 13 -12.49 3.33 -1.69
CA ASP A 13 -11.65 2.71 -0.66
C ASP A 13 -10.28 2.28 -1.24
N ILE A 14 -10.29 1.65 -2.42
CA ILE A 14 -9.05 1.23 -3.10
C ILE A 14 -8.24 2.43 -3.56
N VAL A 15 -8.85 3.46 -4.14
CA VAL A 15 -8.13 4.67 -4.57
C VAL A 15 -7.42 5.33 -3.38
N ASP A 16 -8.13 5.50 -2.26
CA ASP A 16 -7.59 6.13 -1.07
C ASP A 16 -6.48 5.29 -0.43
N PHE A 17 -6.63 3.97 -0.44
CA PHE A 17 -5.61 3.04 0.04
C PHE A 17 -4.35 3.06 -0.85
N THR A 18 -4.49 2.92 -2.18
CA THR A 18 -3.37 2.99 -3.12
C THR A 18 -2.63 4.31 -3.03
N SER A 19 -3.37 5.42 -2.93
CA SER A 19 -2.79 6.76 -2.83
C SER A 19 -1.93 6.90 -1.57
N ARG A 20 -2.42 6.42 -0.42
CA ARG A 20 -1.67 6.43 0.86
C ARG A 20 -0.41 5.58 0.80
N VAL A 21 -0.52 4.35 0.32
CA VAL A 21 0.64 3.44 0.19
C VAL A 21 1.67 4.04 -0.77
N ASN A 22 1.25 4.47 -1.95
CA ASN A 22 2.16 5.00 -2.96
C ASN A 22 2.88 6.27 -2.51
N LYS A 23 2.16 7.25 -1.93
CA LYS A 23 2.78 8.46 -1.37
C LYS A 23 3.83 8.12 -0.31
N SER A 24 3.51 7.18 0.58
CA SER A 24 4.44 6.77 1.63
C SER A 24 5.69 6.10 1.05
N VAL A 25 5.50 5.18 0.10
CA VAL A 25 6.60 4.49 -0.59
C VAL A 25 7.52 5.49 -1.31
N ILE A 26 6.96 6.52 -1.97
CA ILE A 26 7.74 7.57 -2.63
C ILE A 26 8.63 8.32 -1.63
N VAL A 27 8.11 8.66 -0.45
CA VAL A 27 8.89 9.33 0.61
C VAL A 27 10.07 8.45 1.05
N PHE A 28 9.85 7.16 1.29
CA PHE A 28 10.92 6.24 1.67
C PHE A 28 11.94 6.00 0.54
N LYS A 29 11.50 5.90 -0.71
CA LYS A 29 12.38 5.82 -1.87
C LYS A 29 13.23 7.09 -2.02
N LYS A 30 12.62 8.27 -1.86
CA LYS A 30 13.31 9.57 -1.87
C LYS A 30 14.37 9.61 -0.76
N LYS A 31 14.03 9.23 0.47
CA LYS A 31 14.98 9.14 1.59
C LYS A 31 16.16 8.21 1.26
N SER A 32 15.88 7.03 0.70
CA SER A 32 16.92 6.07 0.31
C SER A 32 17.83 6.61 -0.79
N LEU A 33 17.27 7.31 -1.78
CA LEU A 33 18.03 7.90 -2.88
C LEU A 33 18.93 9.05 -2.42
N LEU A 34 18.46 9.88 -1.49
CA LEU A 34 19.22 11.02 -0.95
C LEU A 34 20.28 10.60 0.09
N ALA A 35 20.14 9.41 0.68
CA ALA A 35 21.18 8.81 1.50
C ALA A 35 22.38 8.32 0.67
N ASP A 36 22.23 8.11 -0.64
CA ASP A 36 23.30 7.68 -1.53
C ASP A 36 24.33 8.81 -1.74
N LYS A 37 25.62 8.49 -1.63
CA LYS A 37 26.71 9.48 -1.66
C LYS A 37 26.70 10.31 -2.94
N THR A 38 26.50 9.66 -4.08
CA THR A 38 26.48 10.33 -5.39
C THR A 38 25.33 11.34 -5.52
N ASN A 39 24.17 11.05 -4.94
CA ASN A 39 23.02 11.94 -4.99
C ASN A 39 23.13 13.06 -3.95
N LYS A 40 23.69 12.77 -2.78
CA LYS A 40 23.95 13.76 -1.73
C LYS A 40 24.98 14.80 -2.20
N GLU A 41 25.98 14.39 -2.97
CA GLU A 41 26.95 15.29 -3.60
C GLU A 41 26.31 16.16 -4.70
N LYS A 42 25.39 15.60 -5.50
CA LYS A 42 24.68 16.34 -6.56
C LYS A 42 23.61 17.30 -6.02
N TYR A 43 22.93 16.94 -4.94
CA TYR A 43 21.81 17.68 -4.37
C TYR A 43 21.94 17.86 -2.84
N PRO A 44 22.96 18.57 -2.36
CA PRO A 44 23.31 18.63 -0.93
C PRO A 44 22.26 19.34 -0.05
N LYS A 45 21.37 20.15 -0.65
CA LYS A 45 20.29 20.87 0.03
C LYS A 45 18.96 20.14 -0.01
N LEU A 46 18.87 19.03 -0.77
CA LEU A 46 17.63 18.28 -0.92
C LEU A 46 17.56 17.22 0.17
N ASP A 47 16.60 17.36 1.07
CA ASP A 47 16.31 16.37 2.10
C ASP A 47 14.80 16.05 2.12
N VAL A 48 14.44 15.00 2.85
CA VAL A 48 13.07 14.70 3.21
C VAL A 48 12.87 15.18 4.64
N SER A 49 11.84 15.99 4.88
CA SER A 49 11.58 16.46 6.24
C SER A 49 11.22 15.32 7.19
N ASP A 50 11.59 15.44 8.46
CA ASP A 50 11.23 14.45 9.47
C ASP A 50 9.70 14.29 9.61
N ASP A 51 8.95 15.38 9.42
CA ASP A 51 7.48 15.36 9.39
C ASP A 51 6.93 14.52 8.23
N GLU A 52 7.50 14.64 7.02
CA GLU A 52 7.14 13.81 5.88
C GLU A 52 7.45 12.33 6.16
N ILE A 53 8.62 12.04 6.74
CA ILE A 53 9.03 10.66 7.07
C ILE A 53 8.10 10.06 8.13
N ASN A 54 7.78 10.80 9.19
CA ASN A 54 6.90 10.34 10.25
C ASN A 54 5.47 10.10 9.76
N THR A 55 4.97 10.99 8.91
CA THR A 55 3.66 10.83 8.27
C THR A 55 3.63 9.61 7.36
N ALA A 56 4.61 9.49 6.45
CA ALA A 56 4.74 8.34 5.56
C ALA A 56 4.89 7.02 6.33
N LYS A 57 5.67 7.03 7.42
CA LYS A 57 5.80 5.86 8.29
C LYS A 57 4.45 5.46 8.89
N LYS A 58 3.73 6.43 9.47
CA LYS A 58 2.43 6.17 10.10
C LYS A 58 1.42 5.63 9.09
N ASP A 59 1.33 6.27 7.93
CA ASP A 59 0.40 5.89 6.86
C ASP A 59 0.73 4.51 6.28
N LEU A 60 2.01 4.23 6.04
CA LEU A 60 2.45 2.93 5.52
C LEU A 60 2.25 1.82 6.55
N LEU A 61 2.60 2.06 7.81
CA LEU A 61 2.42 1.08 8.88
C LEU A 61 0.93 0.77 9.09
N GLN A 62 0.08 1.79 9.12
CA GLN A 62 -1.37 1.58 9.19
C GLN A 62 -1.86 0.75 7.99
N SER A 63 -1.44 1.10 6.78
CA SER A 63 -1.88 0.41 5.56
C SER A 63 -1.43 -1.06 5.53
N LEU A 64 -0.21 -1.35 5.95
CA LEU A 64 0.29 -2.73 6.00
C LEU A 64 -0.33 -3.54 7.14
N SER A 65 -0.56 -2.93 8.31
CA SER A 65 -1.28 -3.59 9.41
C SER A 65 -2.75 -3.84 9.10
N ASP A 66 -3.37 -2.98 8.29
CA ASP A 66 -4.71 -3.20 7.73
C ASP A 66 -4.73 -4.45 6.83
N LEU A 67 -3.69 -4.66 6.00
CA LEU A 67 -3.53 -5.88 5.20
C LEU A 67 -3.28 -7.11 6.08
N GLU A 68 -2.42 -7.01 7.10
CA GLU A 68 -2.21 -8.11 8.05
C GLU A 68 -3.48 -8.49 8.82
N SER A 69 -4.32 -7.50 9.15
CA SER A 69 -5.60 -7.73 9.85
C SER A 69 -6.59 -8.45 8.94
N LEU A 70 -6.63 -8.09 7.66
CA LEU A 70 -7.38 -8.81 6.62
C LEU A 70 -6.89 -10.26 6.44
N ALA A 71 -5.61 -10.53 6.74
CA ALA A 71 -5.05 -11.88 6.74
C ALA A 71 -5.56 -12.75 7.90
N LYS A 72 -5.82 -12.13 9.06
CA LYS A 72 -6.11 -12.81 10.32
C LYS A 72 -7.61 -13.00 10.56
N ASP A 73 -8.43 -12.13 10.00
CA ASP A 73 -9.87 -12.16 10.18
C ASP A 73 -10.58 -11.77 8.87
N THR A 74 -11.17 -12.76 8.20
CA THR A 74 -12.00 -12.54 7.00
C THR A 74 -13.32 -11.84 7.31
N GLU A 75 -13.73 -11.78 8.59
CA GLU A 75 -14.88 -11.00 9.06
C GLU A 75 -14.52 -9.57 9.45
N TYR A 76 -13.27 -9.10 9.21
CA TYR A 76 -12.85 -7.75 9.59
C TYR A 76 -13.76 -6.69 8.94
N ASN A 77 -14.76 -6.32 9.73
CA ASN A 77 -15.99 -5.69 9.31
C ASN A 77 -15.77 -4.18 9.20
N SER A 78 -16.40 -3.60 8.17
CA SER A 78 -16.78 -2.19 8.01
C SER A 78 -15.82 -1.18 7.35
N LYS A 79 -14.48 -1.25 7.50
CA LYS A 79 -13.59 -0.16 7.00
C LYS A 79 -12.90 -0.41 5.65
N LEU A 80 -12.77 -1.67 5.22
CA LEU A 80 -11.97 -2.04 4.04
C LEU A 80 -12.74 -2.96 3.08
N ILE A 81 -14.06 -2.76 2.96
CA ILE A 81 -14.95 -3.57 2.10
C ILE A 81 -14.39 -3.67 0.67
N GLY A 82 -13.71 -2.63 0.18
CA GLY A 82 -13.01 -2.67 -1.12
C GLY A 82 -11.83 -3.64 -1.18
N LEU A 83 -11.01 -3.70 -0.13
CA LEU A 83 -9.80 -4.53 -0.09
C LEU A 83 -10.11 -6.00 0.19
N SER A 84 -11.09 -6.27 1.07
CA SER A 84 -11.51 -7.62 1.43
C SER A 84 -12.14 -8.38 0.27
N GLU A 85 -12.50 -7.70 -0.82
CA GLU A 85 -13.14 -8.30 -2.00
C GLU A 85 -12.17 -8.48 -3.17
N SER A 86 -10.94 -7.97 -3.04
CA SER A 86 -9.91 -8.19 -4.06
C SER A 86 -9.31 -9.58 -3.91
N SER A 87 -9.69 -10.48 -4.82
CA SER A 87 -9.15 -11.85 -4.87
C SER A 87 -7.61 -11.88 -4.99
N ALA A 88 -7.01 -10.90 -5.66
CA ALA A 88 -5.56 -10.82 -5.83
C ALA A 88 -4.86 -10.43 -4.51
N LEU A 89 -5.39 -9.43 -3.78
CA LEU A 89 -4.88 -9.10 -2.44
C LEU A 89 -5.09 -10.24 -1.46
N GLN A 90 -6.28 -10.84 -1.46
CA GLN A 90 -6.55 -12.03 -0.66
C GLN A 90 -5.56 -13.16 -0.96
N ASN A 91 -5.27 -13.46 -2.23
CA ASN A 91 -4.30 -14.49 -2.58
C ASN A 91 -2.90 -14.15 -2.08
N MET A 92 -2.45 -12.90 -2.23
CA MET A 92 -1.14 -12.44 -1.73
C MET A 92 -1.03 -12.59 -0.21
N VAL A 93 -2.08 -12.21 0.51
CA VAL A 93 -2.06 -12.07 1.97
C VAL A 93 -2.46 -13.37 2.71
N LEU A 94 -3.38 -14.16 2.14
CA LEU A 94 -3.93 -15.38 2.75
C LEU A 94 -3.31 -16.66 2.21
N ARG A 95 -2.87 -16.69 0.94
CA ARG A 95 -2.47 -17.94 0.26
C ARG A 95 -0.99 -18.02 -0.08
N ASN A 96 -0.27 -16.90 -0.07
CA ASN A 96 1.16 -16.88 -0.33
C ASN A 96 1.95 -16.55 0.96
N ASP A 97 2.42 -17.60 1.63
CA ASP A 97 3.24 -17.46 2.84
C ASP A 97 4.50 -16.62 2.65
N THR A 98 5.07 -16.63 1.44
CA THR A 98 6.28 -15.84 1.14
C THR A 98 5.94 -14.35 1.12
N ASP A 99 4.92 -13.97 0.34
CA ASP A 99 4.46 -12.58 0.25
C ASP A 99 4.02 -12.07 1.63
N ARG A 100 3.29 -12.88 2.39
CA ARG A 100 2.88 -12.54 3.75
C ARG A 100 4.08 -12.27 4.67
N LYS A 101 5.07 -13.16 4.69
CA LYS A 101 6.28 -12.97 5.50
C LYS A 101 7.05 -11.72 5.08
N GLU A 102 7.11 -11.42 3.79
CA GLU A 102 7.74 -10.17 3.31
C GLU A 102 7.01 -8.94 3.83
N ILE A 103 5.67 -8.94 3.86
CA ILE A 103 4.87 -7.86 4.45
C ILE A 103 5.15 -7.73 5.95
N GLU A 104 5.13 -8.84 6.70
CA GLU A 104 5.43 -8.87 8.14
C GLU A 104 6.83 -8.31 8.44
N VAL A 105 7.83 -8.65 7.61
CA VAL A 105 9.19 -8.09 7.71
C VAL A 105 9.19 -6.59 7.49
N ILE A 106 8.47 -6.08 6.48
CA ILE A 106 8.40 -4.63 6.21
C ILE A 106 7.74 -3.91 7.39
N VAL A 107 6.67 -4.45 7.95
CA VAL A 107 6.00 -3.90 9.14
C VAL A 107 6.97 -3.84 10.32
N GLN A 108 7.74 -4.90 10.55
CA GLN A 108 8.72 -4.93 11.63
C GLN A 108 9.84 -3.90 11.43
N LEU A 109 10.37 -3.79 10.21
CA LEU A 109 11.39 -2.78 9.87
C LEU A 109 10.88 -1.36 10.12
N LEU A 110 9.64 -1.07 9.72
CA LEU A 110 9.01 0.22 9.98
C LEU A 110 8.86 0.49 11.48
N LYS A 111 8.37 -0.49 12.26
CA LYS A 111 8.24 -0.36 13.73
C LYS A 111 9.58 -0.06 14.39
N GLU A 112 10.63 -0.76 13.99
CA GLU A 112 12.00 -0.62 14.53
C GLU A 112 12.77 0.58 13.96
N ASN A 113 12.16 1.42 13.11
CA ASN A 113 12.83 2.54 12.42
C ASN A 113 14.04 2.11 11.57
N LYS A 114 14.06 0.87 11.09
CA LYS A 114 15.12 0.36 10.23
C LYS A 114 14.90 0.82 8.78
N PRO A 115 15.97 1.06 8.02
CA PRO A 115 15.87 1.42 6.62
C PRO A 115 15.26 0.27 5.80
N LEU A 116 14.39 0.62 4.85
CA LEU A 116 13.84 -0.34 3.89
C LEU A 116 14.88 -0.64 2.81
N THR A 117 14.97 -1.91 2.42
CA THR A 117 15.87 -2.37 1.37
C THR A 117 15.21 -2.34 -0.01
N LYS A 118 16.01 -2.54 -1.08
CA LYS A 118 15.48 -2.66 -2.45
C LYS A 118 14.46 -3.80 -2.59
N ALA A 119 14.66 -4.92 -1.90
CA ALA A 119 13.70 -6.02 -1.90
C ALA A 119 12.36 -5.60 -1.27
N ASN A 120 12.41 -4.85 -0.17
CA ASN A 120 11.19 -4.31 0.46
C ASN A 120 10.44 -3.36 -0.48
N PHE A 121 11.15 -2.50 -1.22
CA PHE A 121 10.52 -1.63 -2.21
C PHE A 121 9.87 -2.40 -3.36
N LEU A 122 10.47 -3.50 -3.82
CA LEU A 122 9.86 -4.35 -4.85
C LEU A 122 8.56 -4.99 -4.37
N MET A 123 8.51 -5.43 -3.12
CA MET A 123 7.28 -5.97 -2.55
C MET A 123 6.20 -4.89 -2.39
N LEU A 124 6.57 -3.68 -1.96
CA LEU A 124 5.65 -2.54 -1.90
C LEU A 124 5.13 -2.15 -3.28
N ASP A 125 5.98 -2.18 -4.32
CA ASP A 125 5.58 -1.94 -5.71
C ASP A 125 4.61 -3.03 -6.21
N LYS A 126 4.82 -4.30 -5.81
CA LYS A 126 3.90 -5.40 -6.10
C LYS A 126 2.52 -5.17 -5.49
N ILE A 127 2.45 -4.70 -4.24
CA ILE A 127 1.18 -4.34 -3.57
C ILE A 127 0.47 -3.22 -4.35
N ILE A 128 1.20 -2.15 -4.71
CA ILE A 128 0.65 -1.04 -5.51
C ILE A 128 0.12 -1.53 -6.86
N ALA A 129 0.86 -2.40 -7.55
CA ALA A 129 0.44 -2.94 -8.84
C ALA A 129 -0.87 -3.75 -8.76
N ILE A 130 -1.04 -4.55 -7.70
CA ILE A 130 -2.30 -5.28 -7.47
C ILE A 130 -3.45 -4.30 -7.24
N LEU A 131 -3.24 -3.30 -6.39
CA LEU A 131 -4.27 -2.30 -6.08
C LEU A 131 -4.68 -1.48 -7.32
N ASP A 132 -3.72 -1.09 -8.17
CA ASP A 132 -3.98 -0.38 -9.42
C ASP A 132 -4.77 -1.26 -10.41
N SER A 133 -4.48 -2.56 -10.47
CA SER A 133 -5.23 -3.50 -11.30
C SER A 133 -6.69 -3.62 -10.83
N GLU A 134 -6.90 -3.76 -9.52
CA GLU A 134 -8.24 -3.81 -8.93
C GLU A 134 -9.03 -2.51 -9.17
N ARG A 135 -8.38 -1.35 -8.99
CA ARG A 135 -8.96 -0.04 -9.32
C ARG A 135 -9.45 -0.01 -10.76
N ASN A 136 -8.64 -0.48 -11.70
CA ASN A 136 -8.98 -0.50 -13.13
C ASN A 136 -10.16 -1.45 -13.42
N LEU A 137 -10.24 -2.59 -12.74
CA LEU A 137 -11.36 -3.53 -12.86
C LEU A 137 -12.66 -2.90 -12.35
N LEU A 138 -12.65 -2.29 -11.17
CA LEU A 138 -13.81 -1.62 -10.60
C LEU A 138 -14.26 -0.43 -11.45
N PHE A 139 -13.31 0.35 -11.99
CA PHE A 139 -13.61 1.43 -12.93
C PHE A 139 -14.34 0.91 -14.18
N ARG A 140 -13.88 -0.19 -14.76
CA ARG A 140 -14.55 -0.82 -15.91
C ARG A 140 -15.96 -1.27 -15.55
N LYS A 141 -16.16 -1.91 -14.40
CA LYS A 141 -17.49 -2.34 -13.90
C LYS A 141 -18.44 -1.16 -13.70
N MET A 142 -17.96 -0.04 -13.13
CA MET A 142 -18.77 1.18 -12.99
C MET A 142 -19.19 1.75 -14.35
N ARG A 143 -18.32 1.67 -15.36
CA ARG A 143 -18.64 2.16 -16.71
C ARG A 143 -19.67 1.27 -17.40
N THR A 144 -19.58 -0.06 -17.26
CA THR A 144 -20.53 -1.00 -17.87
C THR A 144 -21.86 -1.07 -17.15
N ALA A 145 -21.93 -0.76 -15.86
CA ALA A 145 -23.19 -0.73 -15.10
C ALA A 145 -23.99 0.57 -15.32
N ARG A 146 -23.41 1.58 -15.96
CA ARG A 146 -24.05 2.86 -16.30
C ARG A 146 -24.58 2.93 -17.75
N GLY A 147 -24.22 1.97 -18.60
CA GLY A 147 -24.65 1.87 -20.00
C GLY A 147 -25.50 0.64 -20.21
#